data_AF-A0A0F5J9P5-F1
#
_entry.id   AF-A0A0F5J9P5-F1
#
_cell.length_a   1.000
_cell.length_b   1.000
_cell.length_c   1.000
_cell.angle_alpha   90.00
_cell.angle_beta   90.00
_cell.angle_gamma   90.00
#
_symmetry.space_group_name_H-M   'P 1'
#
loop_
_entity.id
_entity.type
_entity.pdbx_description
1 polymer ?
#
loop_
_entity_poly.entity_id
_entity_poly.type
_entity_poly.pdbx_seq_one_letter_code
_entity_poly.pdbx_strand_id
1 'polypeptide(L)'
;MSVKYRLVKRMNLGKDQEENPEKLYAQAVYSDLVGFEELLGEISEAGIPSNQVKGVADRMNHLFKKHLAAGRRVQFGEFGNFRYGVGSTGAVTEEGYLYNRKVYIKNFAVNLFLHKNFNTFVENHIYSVNHYLL
;
A
#
# COMPACT_ATOMS: atom_id res chain seq x y z
N MET A 1 -19.25 1.95 -9.51
CA MET A 1 -19.56 0.84 -8.58
C MET A 1 -19.00 1.19 -7.20
N SER A 2 -19.66 0.80 -6.10
CA SER A 2 -19.18 1.05 -4.73
C SER A 2 -18.43 -0.17 -4.18
N VAL A 3 -17.43 0.06 -3.32
CA VAL A 3 -16.66 -1.01 -2.68
C VAL A 3 -17.51 -1.63 -1.58
N LYS A 4 -17.77 -2.95 -1.63
CA LYS A 4 -18.48 -3.64 -0.55
C LYS A 4 -17.52 -3.92 0.61
N TYR A 5 -18.04 -3.91 1.84
CA TYR A 5 -17.30 -4.36 3.02
C TYR A 5 -18.16 -5.30 3.86
N ARG A 6 -17.49 -6.16 4.63
CA ARG A 6 -18.11 -6.97 5.69
C ARG A 6 -17.51 -6.62 7.03
N LEU A 7 -18.27 -6.79 8.11
CA LEU A 7 -17.76 -6.61 9.46
C LEU A 7 -17.12 -7.89 9.96
N VAL A 8 -15.90 -7.79 10.47
CA VAL A 8 -15.17 -8.91 11.07
C VAL A 8 -14.78 -8.58 12.50
N LYS A 9 -15.05 -9.49 13.43
CA LYS A 9 -14.60 -9.37 14.82
C LYS A 9 -13.13 -9.74 14.91
N ARG A 10 -12.30 -8.86 15.47
CA ARG A 10 -10.87 -9.08 15.70
C ARG A 10 -10.48 -8.58 17.09
N MET A 11 -9.36 -9.10 17.59
CA MET A 11 -8.76 -8.58 18.82
C MET A 11 -8.41 -7.10 18.66
N ASN A 12 -8.75 -6.32 19.67
CA ASN A 12 -8.39 -4.92 19.74
C ASN A 12 -6.89 -4.81 20.06
N LEU A 13 -6.15 -4.08 19.24
CA LEU A 13 -4.73 -3.77 19.46
C LEU A 13 -4.52 -2.30 19.85
N GLY A 14 -5.61 -1.60 20.16
CA GLY A 14 -5.60 -0.21 20.59
C GLY A 14 -5.22 -0.04 22.05
N LYS A 15 -5.11 1.21 22.49
CA LYS A 15 -4.80 1.56 23.89
C LYS A 15 -5.88 1.09 24.88
N ASP A 16 -7.07 0.82 24.39
CA ASP A 16 -8.24 0.37 25.15
C ASP A 16 -8.48 -1.14 25.04
N GLN A 17 -7.44 -1.92 24.72
CA GLN A 17 -7.52 -3.38 24.60
C GLN A 17 -7.99 -4.05 25.90
N GLU A 18 -7.63 -3.52 27.06
CA GLU A 18 -8.03 -4.08 28.37
C GLU A 18 -9.54 -3.95 28.62
N GLU A 19 -10.14 -2.82 28.23
CA GLU A 19 -11.58 -2.56 28.39
C GLU A 19 -12.41 -3.20 27.27
N ASN A 20 -11.86 -3.21 26.05
CA ASN A 20 -12.53 -3.72 24.84
C ASN A 20 -11.63 -4.74 24.15
N PRO A 21 -11.63 -6.01 24.57
CA PRO A 21 -10.71 -7.02 24.04
C PRO A 21 -10.97 -7.36 22.57
N GLU A 22 -12.18 -7.14 22.07
CA GLU A 22 -12.56 -7.41 20.68
C GLU A 22 -13.36 -6.24 20.08
N LYS A 23 -13.09 -5.92 18.81
CA LYS A 23 -13.80 -4.89 18.05
C LYS A 23 -14.21 -5.40 16.67
N LEU A 24 -15.24 -4.77 16.11
CA LEU A 24 -15.66 -4.97 14.73
C LEU A 24 -14.85 -4.06 13.81
N TYR A 25 -14.28 -4.63 12.75
CA TYR A 25 -13.52 -3.92 11.74
C TYR A 25 -14.17 -4.12 10.38
N ALA A 26 -14.18 -3.07 9.56
CA ALA A 26 -14.57 -3.16 8.17
C ALA A 26 -13.47 -3.86 7.37
N GLN A 27 -13.83 -4.93 6.66
CA GLN A 27 -12.97 -5.63 5.72
C GLN A 27 -13.54 -5.48 4.32
N ALA A 28 -12.77 -4.92 3.39
CA ALA A 28 -13.16 -4.81 1.99
C ALA A 28 -13.41 -6.20 1.39
N VAL A 29 -14.47 -6.32 0.60
CA VAL A 29 -14.81 -7.51 -0.17
C VAL A 29 -14.49 -7.23 -1.63
N TYR A 30 -13.50 -7.94 -2.16
CA TYR A 30 -13.08 -7.82 -3.55
C TYR A 30 -13.93 -8.71 -4.44
N SER A 31 -14.25 -8.23 -5.64
CA SER A 31 -15.03 -8.99 -6.63
C SER A 31 -14.15 -9.93 -7.45
N ASP A 32 -13.05 -9.42 -8.00
CA ASP A 32 -12.12 -10.17 -8.83
C ASP A 32 -10.71 -9.55 -8.81
N LEU A 33 -9.73 -10.29 -9.32
CA LEU A 33 -8.36 -9.83 -9.50
C LEU A 33 -8.10 -9.55 -10.99
N VAL A 34 -7.91 -8.27 -11.34
CA VAL A 34 -7.45 -7.89 -12.68
C VAL A 34 -5.95 -8.21 -12.80
N GLY A 35 -5.61 -9.12 -13.70
CA GLY A 35 -4.24 -9.60 -13.94
C GLY A 35 -3.43 -8.67 -14.83
N PHE A 36 -2.09 -8.84 -14.85
CA PHE A 36 -1.24 -8.01 -15.72
C PHE A 36 -1.52 -8.23 -17.21
N GLU A 37 -1.76 -9.48 -17.65
CA GLU A 37 -2.09 -9.79 -19.04
C GLU A 37 -3.42 -9.18 -19.50
N GLU A 38 -4.41 -9.09 -18.60
CA GLU A 38 -5.68 -8.41 -18.85
C GLU A 38 -5.47 -6.90 -19.06
N LEU A 39 -4.68 -6.27 -18.18
CA LEU A 39 -4.29 -4.86 -18.34
C LEU A 39 -3.52 -4.62 -19.66
N LEU A 40 -2.64 -5.55 -20.06
CA LEU A 40 -1.94 -5.46 -21.35
C LEU A 40 -2.93 -5.55 -22.52
N GLY A 41 -3.99 -6.36 -22.41
CA GLY A 41 -5.09 -6.43 -23.35
C GLY A 41 -5.81 -5.09 -23.48
N GLU A 42 -6.32 -4.54 -22.38
CA GLU A 42 -7.03 -3.25 -22.34
C GLU A 42 -6.17 -2.09 -22.91
N ILE A 43 -4.88 -2.05 -22.57
CA ILE A 43 -3.96 -1.04 -23.11
C ILE A 43 -3.72 -1.24 -24.61
N SER A 44 -3.71 -2.48 -25.08
CA SER A 44 -3.57 -2.79 -26.51
C SER A 44 -4.79 -2.32 -27.31
N GLU A 45 -5.99 -2.36 -26.74
CA GLU A 45 -7.20 -1.81 -27.35
C GLU A 45 -7.11 -0.29 -27.55
N ALA A 46 -6.36 0.41 -26.68
CA ALA A 46 -6.03 1.83 -26.85
C ALA A 46 -4.94 2.10 -27.91
N GLY A 47 -4.49 1.08 -28.63
CA GLY A 47 -3.51 1.18 -29.72
C GLY A 47 -2.04 1.14 -29.28
N ILE A 48 -1.77 0.85 -28.00
CA ILE A 48 -0.40 0.74 -27.47
C ILE A 48 0.01 -0.74 -27.44
N PRO A 49 1.03 -1.16 -28.20
CA PRO A 49 1.43 -2.57 -28.25
C PRO A 49 1.81 -3.13 -26.86
N SER A 50 1.19 -4.25 -26.46
CA SER A 50 1.42 -4.91 -25.17
C SER A 50 2.88 -5.21 -24.87
N ASN A 51 3.67 -5.58 -25.89
CA ASN A 51 5.10 -5.86 -25.73
C ASN A 51 5.92 -4.64 -25.27
N GLN A 52 5.54 -3.43 -25.70
CA GLN A 52 6.18 -2.19 -25.27
C GLN A 52 5.85 -1.90 -23.80
N VAL A 53 4.58 -2.05 -23.43
CA VAL A 53 4.13 -1.85 -22.04
C VAL A 53 4.82 -2.82 -21.10
N LYS A 54 4.90 -4.10 -21.48
CA LYS A 54 5.64 -5.12 -20.74
C LYS A 54 7.12 -4.78 -20.60
N GLY A 55 7.76 -4.33 -21.69
CA GLY A 55 9.15 -3.91 -21.68
C GLY A 55 9.41 -2.74 -20.72
N VAL A 56 8.51 -1.75 -20.70
CA VAL A 56 8.57 -0.64 -19.75
C VAL A 56 8.41 -1.15 -18.31
N ALA A 57 7.41 -1.98 -18.02
CA ALA A 57 7.18 -2.53 -16.68
C ALA A 57 8.39 -3.33 -16.16
N ASP A 58 8.96 -4.19 -17.00
CA ASP A 58 10.17 -4.98 -16.68
C ASP A 58 11.38 -4.07 -16.41
N ARG A 59 11.56 -3.01 -17.22
CA ARG A 59 12.63 -2.04 -17.01
C ARG A 59 12.43 -1.21 -15.75
N MET A 60 11.19 -0.83 -15.42
CA MET A 60 10.87 -0.09 -14.21
C MET A 60 11.19 -0.88 -12.95
N ASN A 61 10.93 -2.21 -12.95
CA ASN A 61 11.34 -3.08 -11.85
C ASN A 61 12.85 -3.03 -11.58
N HIS A 62 13.67 -3.03 -12.64
CA HIS A 62 15.12 -2.87 -12.51
C HIS A 62 15.52 -1.48 -11.98
N LEU A 63 14.91 -0.42 -12.52
CA LEU A 63 15.19 0.96 -12.12
C LEU A 63 14.80 1.22 -10.66
N PHE A 64 13.66 0.71 -10.21
CA PHE A 64 13.23 0.83 -8.81
C PHE A 64 14.25 0.22 -7.87
N LYS A 65 14.71 -1.01 -8.14
CA LYS A 65 15.76 -1.66 -7.34
C LYS A 65 17.04 -0.83 -7.32
N LYS A 66 17.50 -0.35 -8.48
CA LYS A 66 18.71 0.48 -8.61
C LYS A 66 18.63 1.77 -7.79
N HIS A 67 17.51 2.50 -7.88
CA HIS A 67 17.38 3.79 -7.24
C HIS A 67 17.10 3.67 -5.74
N LEU A 68 16.27 2.70 -5.33
CA LEU A 68 16.01 2.41 -3.92
C LEU A 68 17.29 1.94 -3.22
N ALA A 69 18.09 1.05 -3.82
CA ALA A 69 19.38 0.64 -3.24
C ALA A 69 20.36 1.82 -3.02
N ALA A 70 20.23 2.89 -3.81
CA ALA A 70 20.98 4.13 -3.63
C ALA A 70 20.34 5.11 -2.61
N GLY A 71 19.36 4.67 -1.82
CA GLY A 71 18.65 5.50 -0.84
C GLY A 71 17.70 6.54 -1.44
N ARG A 72 17.43 6.48 -2.75
CA ARG A 72 16.57 7.45 -3.45
C ARG A 72 15.11 7.04 -3.37
N ARG A 73 14.23 8.03 -3.46
CA ARG A 73 12.80 7.84 -3.68
C ARG A 73 12.53 7.81 -5.17
N VAL A 74 11.55 7.03 -5.61
CA VAL A 74 11.18 6.94 -7.03
C VAL A 74 9.73 7.34 -7.20
N GLN A 75 9.48 8.40 -7.97
CA GLN A 75 8.14 8.79 -8.37
C GLN A 75 7.75 8.05 -9.65
N PHE A 76 6.53 7.54 -9.69
CA PHE A 76 5.96 6.91 -10.87
C PHE A 76 4.74 7.70 -11.36
N GLY A 77 5.00 8.79 -12.09
CA GLY A 77 3.97 9.69 -12.60
C GLY A 77 3.00 10.15 -11.51
N GLU A 78 1.70 10.11 -11.84
CA GLU A 78 0.59 10.42 -10.93
C GLU A 78 0.16 9.23 -10.06
N PHE A 79 0.82 8.08 -10.18
CA PHE A 79 0.51 6.90 -9.35
C PHE A 79 0.96 7.13 -7.90
N GLY A 80 2.19 7.61 -7.73
CA GLY A 80 2.73 7.89 -6.40
C GLY A 80 4.24 7.76 -6.31
N ASN A 81 4.71 7.56 -5.08
CA ASN A 81 6.12 7.54 -4.73
C ASN A 81 6.50 6.27 -3.97
N PHE A 82 7.50 5.55 -4.47
CA PHE A 82 8.16 4.45 -3.78
C PHE A 82 9.26 5.01 -2.89
N ARG A 83 9.19 4.71 -1.58
CA ARG A 83 10.22 5.12 -0.60
C ARG A 83 10.30 4.15 0.57
N TYR A 84 11.45 4.10 1.23
CA TYR A 84 11.58 3.35 2.47
C TYR A 84 10.72 3.97 3.58
N GLY A 85 9.96 3.12 4.28
CA GLY A 85 9.34 3.41 5.55
C GLY A 85 10.11 2.71 6.66
N VAL A 86 10.49 3.46 7.68
CA VAL A 86 11.17 2.93 8.86
C VAL A 86 10.24 3.11 10.06
N GLY A 87 9.80 1.99 10.63
CA GLY A 87 9.08 1.97 11.90
C GLY A 87 10.08 1.72 13.03
N SER A 88 10.10 2.59 14.04
CA SER A 88 11.00 2.48 15.19
C SER A 88 10.25 2.71 16.49
N THR A 89 10.60 2.01 17.56
CA THR A 89 10.06 2.28 18.91
C THR A 89 10.67 3.50 19.56
N GLY A 90 11.78 4.00 19.04
CA GLY A 90 12.61 5.00 19.71
C GLY A 90 13.45 4.39 20.84
N ALA A 91 14.52 5.10 21.22
CA ALA A 91 15.35 4.79 22.39
C ALA A 91 15.42 6.01 23.31
N VAL A 92 15.83 5.78 24.56
CA VAL A 92 15.99 6.85 25.57
C VAL A 92 17.25 7.68 25.32
N THR A 93 18.31 7.07 24.79
CA THR A 93 19.59 7.74 24.46
C THR A 93 20.04 7.41 23.05
N GLU A 94 20.81 8.32 22.45
CA GLU A 94 21.37 8.14 21.10
C GLU A 94 22.41 7.02 21.08
N GLU A 95 23.32 6.94 22.06
CA GLU A 95 24.30 5.85 22.11
C GLU A 95 23.62 4.49 22.22
N GLY A 96 22.56 4.38 23.02
CA GLY A 96 21.77 3.16 23.15
C GLY A 96 21.11 2.77 21.82
N TYR A 97 20.57 3.74 21.09
CA TYR A 97 19.99 3.53 19.77
C TYR A 97 21.02 3.01 18.76
N LEU A 98 22.19 3.64 18.69
CA LEU A 98 23.24 3.30 17.73
C LEU A 98 23.88 1.95 18.04
N TYR A 99 24.11 1.65 19.33
CA TYR A 99 24.63 0.37 19.77
C TYR A 99 23.69 -0.78 19.41
N ASN A 100 22.37 -0.58 19.53
CA ASN A 100 21.38 -1.65 19.35
C ASN A 100 20.28 -1.35 18.32
N ARG A 101 20.66 -0.75 17.18
CA ARG A 101 19.71 -0.31 16.12
C ARG A 101 18.71 -1.38 15.65
N LYS A 102 19.12 -2.65 15.66
CA LYS A 102 18.27 -3.79 15.23
C LYS A 102 17.11 -4.06 16.21
N VAL A 103 17.28 -3.71 17.48
CA VAL A 103 16.23 -3.85 18.50
C VAL A 103 15.17 -2.76 18.34
N TYR A 104 15.61 -1.55 17.98
CA TYR A 104 14.72 -0.39 17.89
C TYR A 104 13.98 -0.28 16.55
N ILE A 105 14.57 -0.75 15.44
CA ILE A 105 13.90 -0.79 14.13
C ILE A 105 12.95 -1.99 14.11
N LYS A 106 11.64 -1.72 14.13
CA LYS A 106 10.58 -2.74 14.06
C LYS A 106 10.25 -3.15 12.63
N ASN A 107 10.32 -2.21 11.70
CA ASN A 107 10.01 -2.48 10.30
C ASN A 107 10.88 -1.62 9.39
N PHE A 108 11.37 -2.23 8.32
CA PHE A 108 12.06 -1.56 7.24
C PHE A 108 11.53 -2.12 5.92
N ALA A 109 10.68 -1.34 5.24
CA ALA A 109 9.99 -1.78 4.04
C ALA A 109 9.99 -0.68 2.96
N VAL A 110 9.87 -1.09 1.69
CA VAL A 110 9.55 -0.16 0.61
C VAL A 110 8.04 0.00 0.57
N ASN A 111 7.58 1.24 0.72
CA ASN A 111 6.17 1.60 0.72
C ASN A 111 5.84 2.42 -0.53
N LEU A 112 4.67 2.18 -1.10
CA LEU A 112 4.07 3.03 -2.11
C LEU A 112 3.17 4.06 -1.44
N PHE A 113 3.48 5.34 -1.63
CA PHE A 113 2.64 6.46 -1.20
C PHE A 113 1.89 7.00 -2.41
N LEU A 114 0.58 6.74 -2.45
CA LEU A 114 -0.29 7.15 -3.56
C LEU A 114 -0.36 8.67 -3.67
N HIS A 115 -0.51 9.15 -4.90
CA HIS A 115 -0.77 10.56 -5.15
C HIS A 115 -2.15 10.97 -4.62
N LYS A 116 -2.34 12.26 -4.31
CA LYS A 116 -3.59 12.78 -3.73
C LYS A 116 -4.82 12.43 -4.56
N ASN A 117 -4.70 12.45 -5.88
CA ASN A 117 -5.79 12.14 -6.81
C ASN A 117 -6.39 10.73 -6.56
N PHE A 118 -5.54 9.74 -6.26
CA PHE A 118 -5.99 8.39 -5.92
C PHE A 118 -6.70 8.34 -4.56
N ASN A 119 -6.20 9.08 -3.56
CA ASN A 119 -6.84 9.11 -2.24
C ASN A 119 -8.23 9.74 -2.30
N THR A 120 -8.40 10.85 -3.04
CA THR A 120 -9.71 11.49 -3.24
C THR A 120 -10.70 10.53 -3.92
N PHE A 121 -10.25 9.76 -4.91
CA PHE A 121 -11.08 8.73 -5.54
C PHE A 121 -11.55 7.67 -4.54
N VAL A 122 -10.64 7.16 -3.70
CA VAL A 122 -10.95 6.14 -2.68
C VAL A 122 -11.95 6.66 -1.65
N GLU A 123 -11.75 7.85 -1.11
CA GLU A 123 -12.66 8.46 -0.14
C GLU A 123 -14.08 8.59 -0.72
N ASN A 124 -14.21 9.12 -1.94
CA ASN A 124 -15.52 9.27 -2.59
C ASN A 124 -16.25 7.93 -2.84
N HIS A 125 -15.51 6.84 -3.04
CA HIS A 125 -16.09 5.51 -3.32
C HIS A 125 -16.33 4.66 -2.06
N ILE A 126 -15.64 4.92 -0.96
CA ILE A 126 -15.87 4.27 0.34
C ILE A 126 -17.06 4.90 1.07
N TYR A 127 -17.21 6.23 1.03
CA TYR A 127 -18.30 6.91 1.75
C TYR A 127 -19.67 6.86 1.02
N SER A 128 -19.74 6.28 -0.18
CA SER A 128 -21.00 6.03 -0.90
C SER A 128 -21.63 4.64 -0.60
N VAL A 129 -21.06 3.88 0.35
CA VAL A 129 -21.43 2.48 0.61
C VAL A 129 -22.59 2.37 1.61
N ASN A 130 -23.82 2.24 1.09
CA ASN A 130 -25.04 1.98 1.87
C ASN A 130 -25.45 0.48 1.91
N HIS A 131 -24.56 -0.47 1.59
CA HIS A 131 -24.93 -1.89 1.53
C HIS A 131 -24.11 -2.74 2.50
N TYR A 132 -24.71 -3.07 3.63
CA TYR A 132 -24.28 -4.15 4.50
C TYR A 132 -24.67 -5.48 3.85
N LEU A 133 -23.71 -6.36 3.62
CA LEU A 133 -24.01 -7.78 3.42
C LEU A 133 -24.00 -8.42 4.82
N LEU A 134 -25.18 -8.78 5.31
CA LEU A 134 -25.38 -9.63 6.49
C LEU A 134 -24.90 -11.06 6.20
#